data_AF-A0AAV1M595-F1
#
_entry.id   AF-A0AAV1M595-F1
#
_cell.length_a   1.000
_cell.length_b   1.000
_cell.length_c   1.000
_cell.angle_alpha   90.00
_cell.angle_beta   90.00
_cell.angle_gamma   90.00
#
_symmetry.space_group_name_H-M   'P 1'
#
loop_
_entity.id
_entity.type
_entity.pdbx_description
1 polymer ?
#
loop_
_entity_poly.entity_id
_entity_poly.type
_entity_poly.pdbx_seq_one_letter_code
_entity_poly.pdbx_strand_id
1 'polypeptide(L)'
;MTRPKPKKRNRRKIGARAYKNYSEEMLTLAVEMVRNKNVSSYDAEKQFGIPRRTIEKRAKNLHTNKPGPRYRFTEEEELQFVKVFIVASEFGCPLTQLDFRISDSDCI
;
A
#
# COMPACT_ATOMS: atom_id res chain seq x y z
N MET A 1 -36.72 31.56 16.41
CA MET A 1 -35.35 31.15 16.82
C MET A 1 -34.59 30.62 15.61
N THR A 2 -33.42 31.17 15.30
CA THR A 2 -32.50 30.59 14.29
C THR A 2 -31.50 29.67 14.98
N ARG A 3 -31.32 28.45 14.45
CA ARG A 3 -30.32 27.50 14.98
C ARG A 3 -28.91 28.07 14.78
N PRO A 4 -28.00 27.97 15.76
CA PRO A 4 -26.63 28.43 15.61
C PRO A 4 -25.94 27.61 14.51
N LYS A 5 -25.20 28.28 13.62
CA LYS A 5 -24.51 27.61 12.53
C LYS A 5 -23.38 26.72 13.08
N PRO A 6 -23.22 25.49 12.57
CA PRO A 6 -22.18 24.58 13.05
C PRO A 6 -20.79 25.16 12.74
N LYS A 7 -19.89 25.08 13.73
CA LYS A 7 -18.50 25.53 13.60
C LYS A 7 -17.80 24.76 12.47
N LYS A 8 -17.33 25.47 11.44
CA LYS A 8 -16.55 24.87 10.34
C LYS A 8 -15.26 24.28 10.91
N ARG A 9 -14.98 23.00 10.61
CA ARG A 9 -13.71 22.36 10.97
C ARG A 9 -12.59 22.96 10.12
N ASN A 10 -11.52 23.44 10.75
CA ASN A 10 -10.32 23.90 10.03
C ASN A 10 -9.69 22.72 9.29
N ARG A 11 -9.71 22.76 7.95
CA ARG A 11 -8.98 21.81 7.11
C ARG A 11 -7.50 22.13 7.23
N ARG A 12 -6.68 21.11 7.50
CA ARG A 12 -5.22 21.27 7.46
C ARG A 12 -4.80 21.60 6.02
N LYS A 13 -3.76 22.44 5.86
CA LYS A 13 -3.16 22.71 4.55
C LYS A 13 -2.69 21.39 3.91
N ILE A 14 -2.90 21.23 2.61
CA ILE A 14 -2.33 20.11 1.85
C ILE A 14 -0.81 20.10 2.09
N GLY A 15 -0.23 18.92 2.34
CA GLY A 15 1.20 18.79 2.63
C GLY A 15 1.65 19.08 4.07
N ALA A 16 0.78 19.59 4.96
CA ALA A 16 1.14 19.84 6.36
C ALA A 16 1.36 18.57 7.21
N ARG A 17 1.10 17.39 6.65
CA ARG A 17 1.32 16.11 7.34
C ARG A 17 2.75 15.65 7.06
N ALA A 18 3.58 15.59 8.09
CA ALA A 18 4.87 14.90 8.00
C ALA A 18 4.61 13.41 7.74
N TYR A 19 5.03 12.92 6.58
CA TYR A 19 4.94 11.51 6.24
C TYR A 19 6.22 10.81 6.71
N LYS A 20 6.03 9.73 7.48
CA LYS A 20 7.05 8.73 7.86
C LYS A 20 8.44 9.32 8.20
N ASN A 21 8.58 9.82 9.42
CA ASN A 21 9.84 10.39 9.93
C ASN A 21 10.78 9.35 10.58
N TYR A 22 10.80 8.11 10.09
CA TYR A 22 11.66 7.05 10.64
C TYR A 22 12.25 6.20 9.51
N SER A 23 13.51 5.80 9.67
CA SER A 23 14.21 4.89 8.75
C SER A 23 13.59 3.49 8.79
N GLU A 24 13.61 2.78 7.67
CA GLU A 24 13.12 1.38 7.63
C GLU A 24 14.00 0.45 8.46
N GLU A 25 15.32 0.69 8.52
CA GLU A 25 16.28 -0.11 9.31
C GLU A 25 15.97 -0.10 10.81
N MET A 26 15.69 1.08 11.38
CA MET A 26 15.28 1.20 12.79
C MET A 26 13.92 0.55 13.02
N LEU A 27 13.01 0.58 12.04
CA LEU A 27 11.72 -0.09 12.12
C LEU A 27 11.88 -1.61 12.16
N THR A 28 12.72 -2.18 11.30
CA THR A 28 12.95 -3.64 11.27
C THR A 28 13.56 -4.11 12.59
N LEU A 29 14.57 -3.39 13.09
CA LEU A 29 15.20 -3.70 14.38
C LEU A 29 14.19 -3.62 15.54
N ALA A 30 13.39 -2.55 15.61
CA ALA A 30 12.37 -2.39 16.64
C ALA A 30 11.31 -3.52 16.60
N VAL A 31 10.92 -3.94 15.39
CA VAL A 31 9.95 -5.02 15.20
C VAL A 31 10.53 -6.38 15.63
N GLU A 32 11.80 -6.64 15.33
CA GLU A 32 12.49 -7.87 15.75
C GLU A 32 12.62 -7.96 17.27
N MET A 33 13.02 -6.87 17.94
CA MET A 33 13.12 -6.85 19.41
C MET A 33 11.77 -7.10 20.09
N VAL A 34 10.68 -6.55 19.54
CA VAL A 34 9.32 -6.77 20.04
C VAL A 34 8.84 -8.20 19.74
N ARG A 35 9.18 -8.77 18.58
CA ARG A 35 8.85 -10.17 18.23
C ARG A 35 9.54 -11.16 19.15
N ASN A 36 10.81 -10.91 19.46
CA ASN A 36 11.61 -11.73 20.37
C ASN A 36 11.21 -11.55 21.85
N LYS A 37 10.25 -10.65 22.15
CA LYS A 37 9.80 -10.28 23.50
C LYS A 37 10.92 -9.71 24.39
N ASN A 38 11.99 -9.18 23.80
CA ASN A 38 13.09 -8.55 24.52
C ASN A 38 12.66 -7.20 25.13
N VAL A 39 11.81 -6.46 24.42
CA VAL A 39 11.28 -5.15 24.85
C VAL A 39 9.77 -5.08 24.61
N SER A 40 9.07 -4.31 25.46
CA SER A 40 7.66 -4.00 25.24
C SER A 40 7.51 -3.03 24.07
N SER A 41 6.36 -3.07 23.38
CA SER A 41 6.02 -2.13 22.31
C SER A 41 6.08 -0.66 22.77
N TYR A 42 5.91 -0.40 24.06
CA TYR A 42 5.99 0.94 24.65
C TYR A 42 7.45 1.41 24.85
N ASP A 43 8.33 0.50 25.24
CA ASP A 43 9.75 0.81 25.42
C ASP A 43 10.44 0.97 24.06
N ALA A 44 10.04 0.19 23.06
CA ALA A 44 10.49 0.35 21.68
C ALA A 44 10.09 1.72 21.10
N GLU A 45 8.88 2.23 21.41
CA GLU A 45 8.48 3.58 20.99
C GLU A 45 9.39 4.66 21.56
N LYS A 46 9.82 4.53 22.83
CA LYS A 46 10.76 5.46 23.47
C LYS A 46 12.17 5.37 22.90
N GLN A 47 12.66 4.16 22.62
CA GLN A 47 14.01 3.94 22.10
C GLN A 47 14.17 4.37 20.64
N PHE A 48 13.20 4.02 19.79
CA PHE A 48 13.31 4.21 18.34
C PHE A 48 12.55 5.45 17.83
N GLY A 49 11.71 6.08 18.65
CA GLY A 49 10.88 7.21 18.23
C GLY A 49 9.80 6.85 17.21
N ILE A 50 9.53 5.55 17.02
CA ILE A 50 8.54 5.04 16.07
C ILE A 50 7.21 4.84 16.82
N PRO A 51 6.08 5.30 16.27
CA PRO A 51 4.79 5.13 16.94
C PRO A 51 4.49 3.67 17.27
N ARG A 52 4.08 3.40 18.51
CA ARG A 52 3.79 2.06 19.02
C ARG A 52 2.88 1.25 18.09
N ARG A 53 1.82 1.87 17.56
CA ARG A 53 0.86 1.23 16.65
C ARG A 53 1.51 0.73 15.37
N THR A 54 2.52 1.43 14.86
CA THR A 54 3.26 1.03 13.67
C THR A 54 4.07 -0.23 13.94
N ILE A 55 4.79 -0.26 15.07
CA ILE A 55 5.59 -1.42 15.51
C ILE A 55 4.67 -2.63 15.72
N GLU A 56 3.56 -2.47 16.46
CA GLU A 56 2.59 -3.54 16.71
C GLU A 56 1.99 -4.13 15.42
N LYS A 57 1.59 -3.27 14.46
CA LYS A 57 1.03 -3.72 13.19
C LYS A 57 2.05 -4.49 12.36
N ARG A 58 3.31 -4.04 12.33
CA ARG A 58 4.41 -4.71 11.63
C ARG A 58 4.79 -6.03 12.31
N ALA A 59 4.87 -6.05 13.64
CA ALA A 59 5.14 -7.26 14.40
C ALA A 59 4.11 -8.37 14.12
N LYS A 60 2.83 -8.00 14.06
CA LYS A 60 1.71 -8.90 13.74
C LYS A 60 1.48 -9.18 12.25
N ASN A 61 2.37 -8.71 11.35
CA ASN A 61 2.22 -8.86 9.89
C ASN A 61 0.90 -8.29 9.31
N LEU A 62 0.30 -7.25 9.92
CA LEU A 62 -0.93 -6.63 9.41
C LEU A 62 -0.69 -5.68 8.21
N HIS A 63 0.57 -5.51 7.79
CA HIS A 63 0.99 -4.55 6.77
C HIS A 63 1.95 -5.17 5.75
N THR A 64 1.68 -6.42 5.35
CA THR A 64 2.42 -7.19 4.35
C THR A 64 1.93 -6.95 2.93
N ASN A 65 0.65 -6.61 2.75
CA ASN A 65 0.09 -6.45 1.40
C ASN A 65 0.60 -5.17 0.73
N LYS A 66 0.93 -5.28 -0.57
CA LYS A 66 1.26 -4.11 -1.40
C LYS A 66 0.09 -3.13 -1.37
N PRO A 67 0.33 -1.83 -1.07
CA PRO A 67 -0.73 -0.84 -1.11
C PRO A 67 -1.16 -0.62 -2.56
N GLY A 68 -2.42 -0.88 -2.88
CA GLY A 68 -2.96 -0.72 -4.23
C GLY A 68 -4.36 -1.31 -4.39
N PRO A 69 -5.02 -1.05 -5.52
CA PRO A 69 -6.21 -1.81 -5.90
C PRO A 69 -5.84 -3.29 -6.06
N ARG A 70 -6.84 -4.16 -5.93
CA ARG A 70 -6.66 -5.59 -6.24
C ARG A 70 -6.38 -5.71 -7.74
N TYR A 71 -5.40 -6.54 -8.10
CA TYR A 71 -5.16 -6.89 -9.50
C TYR A 71 -6.40 -7.59 -10.07
N ARG A 72 -6.76 -7.24 -11.30
CA ARG A 72 -7.89 -7.86 -12.00
C ARG A 72 -7.50 -9.24 -12.55
N PHE A 73 -6.28 -9.35 -13.03
CA PHE A 73 -5.66 -10.57 -13.53
C PHE A 73 -4.78 -11.23 -12.46
N THR A 74 -4.62 -12.53 -12.58
CA THR A 74 -3.61 -13.30 -11.85
C THR A 74 -2.24 -13.12 -12.49
N GLU A 75 -1.16 -13.35 -11.73
CA GLU A 75 0.21 -13.23 -12.25
C GLU A 75 0.46 -14.16 -13.45
N GLU A 76 -0.17 -15.33 -13.48
CA GLU A 76 -0.07 -16.29 -14.58
C GLU A 76 -0.71 -15.77 -15.88
N GLU A 77 -1.89 -15.14 -15.77
CA GLU A 77 -2.58 -14.51 -16.90
C GLU A 77 -1.77 -13.32 -17.44
N GLU A 78 -1.25 -12.46 -16.55
CA GLU A 78 -0.39 -11.33 -16.95
C GLU A 78 0.83 -11.80 -17.74
N LEU A 79 1.47 -12.91 -17.33
CA LEU A 79 2.59 -13.48 -18.06
C LEU A 79 2.21 -14.01 -19.45
N GLN A 80 1.03 -14.61 -19.59
CA GLN A 80 0.53 -15.07 -20.89
C GLN A 80 0.30 -13.89 -21.83
N PHE A 81 -0.33 -12.82 -21.33
CA PHE A 81 -0.55 -11.61 -22.09
C PHE A 81 0.76 -10.96 -22.57
N VAL A 82 1.77 -10.87 -21.71
CA VAL A 82 3.09 -10.32 -22.09
C VAL A 82 3.73 -11.15 -23.20
N LYS A 83 3.66 -12.48 -23.14
CA LYS A 83 4.17 -13.35 -24.21
C LYS A 83 3.46 -13.10 -25.53
N VAL A 84 2.13 -13.04 -25.51
CA VAL A 84 1.33 -12.75 -26.72
C VAL A 84 1.69 -11.38 -27.28
N PHE A 85 1.92 -10.39 -26.42
CA PHE A 85 2.28 -9.03 -26.84
C PHE A 85 3.63 -8.98 -27.56
N ILE A 86 4.63 -9.69 -27.05
CA ILE A 86 5.96 -9.80 -27.66
C ILE A 86 5.83 -10.41 -29.05
N VAL A 87 5.13 -11.55 -29.13
CA VAL A 87 4.90 -12.27 -30.38
C VAL A 87 4.15 -11.39 -31.39
N ALA A 88 3.05 -10.76 -30.99
CA ALA A 88 2.25 -9.89 -31.86
C ALA A 88 3.04 -8.67 -32.34
N SER A 89 3.90 -8.10 -31.50
CA SER A 89 4.81 -7.02 -31.86
C SER A 89 5.84 -7.48 -32.91
N GLU A 90 6.39 -8.69 -32.79
CA GLU A 90 7.32 -9.26 -33.77
C GLU A 90 6.65 -9.51 -35.12
N PHE A 91 5.38 -9.93 -35.10
CA PHE A 91 4.57 -10.13 -36.32
C PHE A 91 4.07 -8.83 -36.96
N GLY A 92 4.36 -7.65 -36.38
CA GLY A 92 3.99 -6.35 -36.94
C GLY A 92 2.55 -5.92 -36.65
N CYS A 93 1.86 -6.60 -35.73
CA CYS A 93 0.53 -6.22 -35.25
C CYS A 93 0.59 -5.98 -33.73
N PRO A 94 1.06 -4.80 -33.27
CA PRO A 94 1.10 -4.52 -31.85
C PRO A 94 -0.33 -4.39 -31.31
N LEU A 95 -0.68 -5.23 -30.32
CA LEU A 95 -1.97 -5.16 -29.64
C LEU A 95 -2.11 -3.83 -28.89
N THR A 96 -3.30 -3.25 -28.89
CA THR A 96 -3.58 -1.95 -28.27
C THR A 96 -4.45 -2.08 -27.03
N GLN A 97 -4.63 -0.99 -26.29
CA GLN A 97 -5.49 -0.98 -25.10
C GLN A 97 -6.95 -1.36 -25.41
N LEU A 98 -7.40 -1.17 -26.65
CA LEU A 98 -8.77 -1.52 -27.06
C LEU A 98 -8.99 -3.03 -27.08
N ASP A 99 -7.97 -3.79 -27.49
CA ASP A 99 -8.02 -5.25 -27.58
C ASP A 99 -8.19 -5.88 -26.19
N PHE A 100 -7.56 -5.28 -25.16
CA PHE A 100 -7.73 -5.68 -23.76
C PHE A 100 -9.11 -5.37 -23.18
N ARG A 101 -9.73 -4.26 -23.59
CA ARG A 101 -11.07 -3.89 -23.10
C ARG A 101 -12.14 -4.87 -23.57
N ILE A 102 -11.95 -5.49 -24.73
CA ILE A 102 -12.89 -6.49 -25.27
C ILE A 102 -12.80 -7.77 -24.43
N SER A 103 -11.59 -8.25 -24.12
CA SER A 103 -11.38 -9.43 -23.27
C SER A 103 -11.87 -9.27 -21.81
N ASP A 104 -12.05 -8.03 -21.35
CA ASP A 104 -12.54 -7.70 -20.01
C ASP A 104 -14.08 -7.76 -19.86
N SER A 105 -14.82 -7.99 -20.95
CA SER A 105 -16.28 -7.81 -21.01
C SER A 105 -17.10 -9.02 -20.56
N ASP A 106 -16.49 -10.21 -20.42
CA ASP A 106 -17.18 -11.46 -20.09
C ASP A 106 -17.23 -11.78 -18.58
N CYS A 107 -17.00 -10.78 -17.72
CA CYS A 107 -17.11 -10.91 -16.27
C CYS A 107 -18.26 -10.03 -15.73
N ILE A 108 -19.50 -10.50 -15.90
CA ILE A 108 -20.68 -10.17 -15.08
C ILE A 108 -21.30 -11.47 -14.61
#